data_AF-A0A9W8NDK1-F1
#
_entry.id   AF-A0A9W8NDK1-F1
#
_cell.length_a   1.000
_cell.length_b   1.000
_cell.length_c   1.000
_cell.angle_alpha   90.00
_cell.angle_beta   90.00
_cell.angle_gamma   90.00
#
_symmetry.space_group_name_H-M   'P 1'
#
loop_
_entity.id
_entity.type
_entity.pdbx_description
1 polymer ?
#
loop_
_entity_poly.entity_id
_entity_poly.type
_entity_poly.pdbx_seq_one_letter_code
_entity_poly.pdbx_strand_id
1 'polypeptide(L)'
;MRLLQRDDAGNYSLTPDFTSADKIPPYAILSHTWGPDEVVFTDIANTQDRWHRKAGYDKIRFCAEQARRHGLQYFWVDTCCIDKSDKIELQTAINSMFRWYRDAKICYVYLSDVSSSTATSTQDGVATWQTAFQDSRWFTRGWTLQELIAPNEVEFYSKEGTWLGDKKSLEHQLRDITRIPARALRGAPLSDFTIAEREAWARGRQTKYEEDMAYSLSGIFNVCMPVLYGEGRRRALNRLQEEAKKVVKGTQYDDFSITFSLSNVPNIQCFVAREEELTEMRERLRSDGSRRVVILHGLGGIGKTQLAVAYTKRYRDDYSAILWLNIKDETSIQQSFIKVARQILQQHPNASRLSTLDLQQDHKKVAEAVQAWLSLPGNTRWLLVYDNYDNPKVGNGIDKEGIDIGQFLPEAYQGSIIVTTRSSQVDLGDRIRVRKLESIHDGLQILATTSGRDCPITDINAKRLVKELDGLPLALATADFTQIRRT
;
A
#
# COMPACT_ATOMS: atom_id res chain seq x y z
N MET A 1 -11.24 -18.46 18.91
CA MET A 1 -10.56 -19.39 17.99
C MET A 1 -9.96 -20.52 18.81
N ARG A 2 -10.16 -21.79 18.40
CA ARG A 2 -9.41 -22.93 18.96
C ARG A 2 -8.24 -23.29 18.05
N LEU A 3 -7.18 -23.84 18.63
CA LEU A 3 -6.01 -24.36 17.91
C LEU A 3 -5.87 -25.86 18.18
N LEU A 4 -5.23 -26.56 17.26
CA LEU A 4 -4.67 -27.88 17.52
C LEU A 4 -3.28 -27.73 18.11
N GLN A 5 -2.99 -28.56 19.10
CA GLN A 5 -1.71 -28.69 19.76
C GLN A 5 -1.20 -30.10 19.55
N ARG A 6 0.10 -30.21 19.22
CA ARG A 6 0.83 -31.49 19.28
C ARG A 6 1.77 -31.44 20.48
N ASP A 7 1.61 -32.37 21.42
CA ASP A 7 2.51 -32.49 22.57
C ASP A 7 3.83 -33.19 22.19
N ASP A 8 4.79 -33.20 23.11
CA ASP A 8 6.10 -33.84 22.90
C ASP A 8 6.01 -35.37 22.72
N ALA A 9 4.92 -35.98 23.21
CA ALA A 9 4.61 -37.39 23.00
C ALA A 9 3.96 -37.67 21.63
N GLY A 10 3.65 -36.62 20.85
CA GLY A 10 3.06 -36.71 19.52
C GLY A 10 1.53 -36.80 19.52
N ASN A 11 0.87 -36.63 20.66
CA ASN A 11 -0.59 -36.63 20.77
C ASN A 11 -1.17 -35.28 20.35
N TYR A 12 -2.40 -35.33 19.83
CA TYR A 12 -3.13 -34.16 19.38
C TYR A 12 -4.24 -33.81 20.37
N SER A 13 -4.39 -32.52 20.67
CA SER A 13 -5.50 -32.01 21.47
C SER A 13 -5.94 -30.63 20.97
N LEU A 14 -7.19 -30.28 21.25
CA LEU A 14 -7.71 -28.95 20.99
C LEU A 14 -7.49 -28.05 22.20
N THR A 15 -7.07 -26.82 21.96
CA THR A 15 -7.03 -25.79 23.01
C THR A 15 -8.44 -25.37 23.41
N PRO A 16 -8.61 -24.74 24.59
CA PRO A 16 -9.79 -23.94 24.88
C PRO A 16 -10.02 -22.87 23.79
N ASP A 17 -11.25 -22.39 23.69
CA ASP A 17 -11.58 -21.33 22.74
C ASP A 17 -11.01 -19.98 23.21
N PHE A 18 -10.07 -19.43 22.45
CA PHE A 18 -9.50 -18.12 22.72
C PHE A 18 -10.47 -17.02 22.29
N THR A 19 -11.00 -16.27 23.27
CA THR A 19 -11.97 -15.19 23.06
C THR A 19 -11.33 -13.80 22.91
N SER A 20 -10.01 -13.67 23.12
CA SER A 20 -9.26 -12.41 23.01
C SER A 20 -7.97 -12.62 22.22
N ALA A 21 -7.64 -11.68 21.34
CA ALA A 21 -6.51 -11.77 20.43
C ALA A 21 -5.16 -11.87 21.17
N ASP A 22 -5.01 -11.13 22.27
CA ASP A 22 -3.77 -11.08 23.07
C ASP A 22 -3.42 -12.42 23.76
N LYS A 23 -4.36 -13.38 23.76
CA LYS A 23 -4.16 -14.71 24.35
C LYS A 23 -3.85 -15.79 23.33
N ILE A 24 -3.91 -15.49 22.03
CA ILE A 24 -3.67 -16.48 20.98
C ILE A 24 -2.14 -16.67 20.84
N PRO A 25 -1.60 -17.87 21.14
CA PRO A 25 -0.17 -18.13 20.97
C PRO A 25 0.22 -18.14 19.49
N PRO A 26 1.49 -17.95 19.13
CA PRO A 26 1.95 -18.11 17.74
C PRO A 26 1.55 -19.48 17.17
N TYR A 27 0.98 -19.49 15.96
CA TYR A 27 0.47 -20.70 15.33
C TYR A 27 0.74 -20.73 13.82
N ALA A 28 0.81 -21.94 13.27
CA ALA A 28 0.73 -22.18 11.83
C ALA A 28 -0.72 -22.38 11.38
N ILE A 29 -1.03 -22.14 10.12
CA ILE A 29 -2.38 -22.37 9.57
C ILE A 29 -2.32 -23.25 8.33
N LEU A 30 -3.25 -24.19 8.20
CA LEU A 30 -3.32 -25.09 7.04
C LEU A 30 -4.35 -24.59 6.03
N SER A 31 -3.88 -24.26 4.83
CA SER A 31 -4.70 -24.09 3.64
C SER A 31 -4.74 -25.38 2.85
N HIS A 32 -5.95 -25.86 2.54
CA HIS A 32 -6.09 -27.11 1.81
C HIS A 32 -7.47 -27.21 1.13
N THR A 33 -7.56 -28.13 0.17
CA THR A 33 -8.85 -28.48 -0.44
C THR A 33 -9.43 -29.72 0.22
N TRP A 34 -10.70 -29.64 0.65
CA TRP A 34 -11.39 -30.77 1.27
C TRP A 34 -11.39 -31.99 0.34
N GLY A 35 -11.18 -33.15 0.94
CA GLY A 35 -11.13 -34.46 0.32
C GLY A 35 -12.14 -35.42 0.97
N PRO A 36 -12.04 -36.71 0.63
CA PRO A 36 -12.83 -37.73 1.31
C PRO A 36 -12.42 -37.86 2.78
N ASP A 37 -13.40 -38.12 3.64
CA ASP A 37 -13.21 -38.49 5.06
C ASP A 37 -12.30 -37.52 5.84
N GLU A 38 -12.73 -36.25 5.93
CA GLU A 38 -12.04 -35.23 6.73
C GLU A 38 -12.16 -35.52 8.23
N VAL A 39 -11.10 -35.18 8.98
CA VAL A 39 -11.15 -35.14 10.44
C VAL A 39 -11.91 -33.88 10.84
N VAL A 40 -12.97 -34.04 11.62
CA VAL A 40 -13.85 -32.96 12.08
C VAL A 40 -13.68 -32.71 13.58
N PHE A 41 -14.25 -31.61 14.07
CA PHE A 41 -14.14 -31.20 15.47
C PHE A 41 -14.52 -32.32 16.46
N THR A 42 -15.64 -33.00 16.23
CA THR A 42 -16.15 -34.06 17.10
C THR A 42 -15.26 -35.31 17.13
N ASP A 43 -14.44 -35.54 16.10
CA ASP A 43 -13.51 -36.66 16.09
C ASP A 43 -12.40 -36.48 17.15
N ILE A 44 -11.91 -35.26 17.29
CA ILE A 44 -10.82 -34.91 18.21
C ILE A 44 -11.38 -34.65 19.61
N ALA A 45 -12.53 -33.97 19.72
CA ALA A 45 -13.14 -33.63 21.00
C ALA A 45 -13.62 -34.85 21.79
N ASN A 46 -14.08 -35.92 21.12
CA ASN A 46 -14.65 -37.09 21.79
C ASN A 46 -13.61 -38.18 22.13
N THR A 47 -12.31 -37.93 21.91
CA THR A 47 -11.19 -38.85 22.29
C THR A 47 -11.32 -40.29 21.79
N GLN A 48 -12.03 -40.54 20.70
CA GLN A 48 -12.08 -41.87 20.08
C GLN A 48 -10.95 -41.99 19.05
N ASP A 49 -9.92 -42.80 19.34
CA ASP A 49 -8.67 -42.98 18.55
C ASP A 49 -8.82 -43.44 17.08
N ARG A 50 -10.04 -43.50 16.54
CA ARG A 50 -10.29 -43.98 15.17
C ARG A 50 -10.02 -42.92 14.11
N TRP A 51 -9.90 -41.65 14.48
CA TRP A 51 -9.74 -40.56 13.52
C TRP A 51 -8.38 -40.56 12.81
N HIS A 52 -7.35 -41.21 13.37
CA HIS A 52 -6.07 -41.46 12.69
C HIS A 52 -6.19 -42.33 11.43
N ARG A 53 -7.31 -43.04 11.27
CA ARG A 53 -7.59 -43.88 10.09
C ARG A 53 -8.26 -43.11 8.96
N LYS A 54 -8.71 -41.88 9.23
CA LYS A 54 -9.37 -41.03 8.24
C LYS A 54 -8.35 -40.49 7.24
N ALA A 55 -8.74 -40.38 5.97
CA ALA A 55 -7.87 -39.82 4.95
C ALA A 55 -7.47 -38.36 5.21
N GLY A 56 -8.33 -37.58 5.89
CA GLY A 56 -8.01 -36.22 6.33
C GLY A 56 -6.86 -36.13 7.36
N TYR A 57 -6.53 -37.23 8.04
CA TYR A 57 -5.47 -37.26 9.05
C TYR A 57 -4.09 -36.91 8.47
N ASP A 58 -3.81 -37.30 7.22
CA ASP A 58 -2.52 -37.02 6.60
C ASP A 58 -2.20 -35.53 6.51
N LYS A 59 -3.23 -34.70 6.29
CA LYS A 59 -3.09 -33.24 6.23
C LYS A 59 -2.79 -32.63 7.60
N ILE A 60 -3.42 -33.15 8.65
CA ILE A 60 -3.17 -32.75 10.04
C ILE A 60 -1.75 -33.14 10.43
N ARG A 61 -1.36 -34.38 10.15
CA ARG A 61 0.00 -34.89 10.40
C ARG A 61 1.04 -34.06 9.67
N PHE A 62 0.82 -33.77 8.40
CA PHE A 62 1.66 -32.89 7.59
C PHE A 62 1.80 -31.49 8.23
N CYS A 63 0.68 -30.83 8.53
CA CYS A 63 0.68 -29.48 9.10
C CYS A 63 1.42 -29.44 10.44
N ALA A 64 1.17 -30.42 11.31
CA ALA A 64 1.82 -30.52 12.61
C ALA A 64 3.33 -30.74 12.51
N GLU A 65 3.78 -31.51 11.52
CA GLU A 65 5.21 -31.73 11.30
C GLU A 65 5.89 -30.49 10.75
N GLN A 66 5.27 -29.75 9.81
CA GLN A 66 5.82 -28.47 9.35
C GLN A 66 5.81 -27.41 10.45
N ALA A 67 4.72 -27.30 11.23
CA ALA A 67 4.64 -26.41 12.38
C ALA A 67 5.80 -26.67 13.37
N ARG A 68 6.06 -27.94 13.70
CA ARG A 68 7.17 -28.36 14.56
C ARG A 68 8.52 -27.94 14.00
N ARG A 69 8.76 -28.09 12.69
CA ARG A 69 10.01 -27.65 12.03
C ARG A 69 10.23 -26.15 12.14
N HIS A 70 9.16 -25.36 12.17
CA HIS A 70 9.20 -23.91 12.38
C HIS A 70 9.09 -23.50 13.85
N GLY A 71 9.24 -24.45 14.80
CA GLY A 71 9.22 -24.17 16.23
C GLY A 71 7.84 -23.78 16.77
N LEU A 72 6.76 -24.12 16.06
CA LEU A 72 5.38 -23.81 16.43
C LEU A 72 4.71 -25.04 17.04
N GLN A 73 4.25 -24.90 18.27
CA GLN A 73 3.51 -25.95 18.99
C GLN A 73 2.04 -26.02 18.55
N TYR A 74 1.48 -24.88 18.11
CA TYR A 74 0.08 -24.74 17.77
C TYR A 74 -0.12 -24.58 16.27
N PHE A 75 -1.20 -25.13 15.76
CA PHE A 75 -1.60 -24.96 14.37
C PHE A 75 -3.13 -24.98 14.23
N TRP A 76 -3.64 -24.46 13.12
CA TRP A 76 -5.07 -24.36 12.87
C TRP A 76 -5.47 -25.06 11.58
N VAL A 77 -6.59 -25.80 11.64
CA VAL A 77 -7.20 -26.47 10.50
C VAL A 77 -8.72 -26.29 10.57
N ASP A 78 -9.32 -25.71 9.53
CA ASP A 78 -10.75 -25.33 9.49
C ASP A 78 -11.71 -26.50 9.69
N THR A 79 -11.32 -27.72 9.32
CA THR A 79 -12.16 -28.91 9.43
C THR A 79 -12.40 -29.34 10.87
N CYS A 80 -11.42 -29.18 11.76
CA CYS A 80 -11.45 -29.71 13.12
C CYS A 80 -11.22 -28.68 14.23
N CYS A 81 -10.77 -27.46 13.92
CA CYS A 81 -10.70 -26.36 14.90
C CYS A 81 -12.01 -25.59 15.05
N ILE A 82 -12.97 -25.77 14.13
CA ILE A 82 -14.29 -25.14 14.17
C ILE A 82 -15.35 -26.20 14.46
N ASP A 83 -16.17 -25.99 15.50
CA ASP A 83 -17.42 -26.73 15.66
C ASP A 83 -18.47 -26.20 14.69
N LYS A 84 -18.56 -26.84 13.52
CA LYS A 84 -19.51 -26.47 12.47
C LYS A 84 -20.97 -26.77 12.84
N SER A 85 -21.22 -27.49 13.94
CA SER A 85 -22.58 -27.75 14.45
C SER A 85 -23.11 -26.58 15.29
N ASP A 86 -22.21 -25.80 15.91
CA ASP A 86 -22.56 -24.55 16.57
C ASP A 86 -22.65 -23.41 15.54
N LYS A 87 -23.87 -22.91 15.33
CA LYS A 87 -24.15 -21.84 14.36
C LYS A 87 -23.52 -20.50 14.75
N ILE A 88 -23.40 -20.21 16.05
CA ILE A 88 -22.79 -18.97 16.56
C ILE A 88 -21.29 -19.02 16.30
N GLU A 89 -20.67 -20.17 16.58
CA GLU A 89 -19.27 -20.37 16.28
C GLU A 89 -19.00 -20.33 14.78
N LEU A 90 -19.76 -21.05 13.96
CA LEU A 90 -19.59 -21.08 12.50
C LEU A 90 -19.68 -19.66 11.90
N GLN A 91 -20.67 -18.88 12.33
CA GLN A 91 -20.82 -17.47 11.94
C GLN A 91 -19.60 -16.63 12.33
N THR A 92 -19.10 -16.83 13.55
CA THR A 92 -17.95 -16.10 14.10
C THR A 92 -16.66 -16.48 13.36
N ALA A 93 -16.51 -17.77 13.02
CA ALA A 93 -15.39 -18.30 12.27
C ALA A 93 -15.34 -17.74 10.85
N ILE A 94 -16.47 -17.75 10.13
CA ILE A 94 -16.56 -17.18 8.78
C ILE A 94 -16.13 -15.71 8.76
N ASN A 95 -16.59 -14.90 9.71
CA ASN A 95 -16.22 -13.47 9.78
C ASN A 95 -14.80 -13.22 10.32
N SER A 96 -14.14 -14.24 10.90
CA SER A 96 -12.80 -14.09 11.50
C SER A 96 -11.70 -14.76 10.68
N MET A 97 -12.04 -15.63 9.73
CA MET A 97 -11.12 -16.48 8.99
C MET A 97 -9.98 -15.69 8.33
N PHE A 98 -10.30 -14.57 7.66
CA PHE A 98 -9.29 -13.71 7.06
C PHE A 98 -8.26 -13.22 8.09
N ARG A 99 -8.71 -12.79 9.27
CA ARG A 99 -7.82 -12.34 10.36
C ARG A 99 -6.97 -13.50 10.87
N TRP A 100 -7.55 -14.69 11.01
CA TRP A 100 -6.81 -15.88 11.44
C TRP A 100 -5.73 -16.29 10.44
N TYR A 101 -5.96 -16.15 9.14
CA TYR A 101 -4.93 -16.37 8.13
C TYR A 101 -3.87 -15.27 8.14
N ARG A 102 -4.26 -14.01 8.30
CA ARG A 102 -3.34 -12.86 8.38
C ARG A 102 -2.41 -12.93 9.59
N ASP A 103 -2.95 -13.30 10.74
CA ASP A 103 -2.25 -13.28 12.03
C ASP A 103 -1.44 -14.57 12.28
N ALA A 104 -1.62 -15.60 11.44
CA ALA A 104 -0.81 -16.82 11.48
C ALA A 104 0.67 -16.50 11.18
N LYS A 105 1.59 -17.21 11.82
CA LYS A 105 3.02 -17.07 11.55
C LYS A 105 3.39 -17.54 10.16
N ILE A 106 2.71 -18.59 9.69
CA ILE A 106 2.90 -19.17 8.37
C ILE A 106 1.66 -19.94 7.95
N CYS A 107 1.34 -19.86 6.66
CA CYS A 107 0.30 -20.66 6.01
C CYS A 107 0.93 -21.76 5.17
N TYR A 108 0.62 -23.02 5.47
CA TYR A 108 1.02 -24.15 4.66
C TYR A 108 -0.09 -24.51 3.68
N VAL A 109 0.19 -24.45 2.38
CA VAL A 109 -0.72 -24.87 1.33
C VAL A 109 -0.39 -26.32 0.95
N TYR A 110 -1.29 -27.24 1.30
CA TYR A 110 -1.12 -28.66 0.97
C TYR A 110 -1.93 -29.04 -0.28
N LEU A 111 -1.22 -29.30 -1.38
CA LEU A 111 -1.80 -29.60 -2.69
C LEU A 111 -1.90 -31.11 -2.92
N SER A 112 -3.04 -31.68 -2.53
CA SER A 112 -3.28 -33.14 -2.63
C SER A 112 -3.25 -33.69 -4.06
N ASP A 113 -3.41 -32.83 -5.07
CA ASP A 113 -3.47 -33.16 -6.51
C ASP A 113 -2.17 -32.85 -7.26
N VAL A 114 -1.13 -32.34 -6.57
CA VAL A 114 0.18 -32.06 -7.16
C VAL A 114 1.19 -33.07 -6.64
N SER A 115 1.86 -33.77 -7.57
CA SER A 115 2.88 -34.77 -7.27
C SER A 115 4.26 -34.23 -7.64
N SER A 116 5.25 -34.37 -6.75
CA SER A 116 6.64 -34.06 -7.08
C SER A 116 7.39 -35.24 -7.74
N SER A 117 6.77 -36.41 -7.79
CA SER A 117 7.40 -37.69 -8.17
C SER A 117 7.28 -38.08 -9.64
N THR A 118 6.56 -37.34 -10.49
CA THR A 118 6.54 -37.52 -11.96
C THR A 118 7.81 -36.98 -12.64
N ALA A 119 8.94 -36.96 -11.93
CA ALA A 119 10.26 -36.59 -12.41
C ALA A 119 10.89 -37.73 -13.23
N THR A 120 10.23 -38.15 -14.31
CA THR A 120 10.98 -38.63 -15.48
C THR A 120 11.37 -37.39 -16.25
N SER A 121 12.66 -37.06 -16.19
CA SER A 121 13.31 -36.00 -16.96
C SER A 121 12.79 -35.98 -18.41
N THR A 122 11.88 -35.06 -18.72
CA THR A 122 11.71 -34.61 -20.09
C THR A 122 12.96 -33.80 -20.45
N GLN A 123 13.41 -33.92 -21.71
CA GLN A 123 14.68 -33.36 -22.20
C GLN A 123 14.78 -31.81 -22.10
N ASP A 124 13.75 -31.13 -21.59
CA ASP A 124 13.61 -29.67 -21.58
C ASP A 124 13.73 -28.99 -20.19
N GLY A 125 14.08 -29.73 -19.13
CA GLY A 125 14.46 -29.13 -17.84
C GLY A 125 13.35 -28.39 -17.06
N VAL A 126 12.10 -28.40 -17.53
CA VAL A 126 10.94 -27.86 -16.79
C VAL A 126 10.48 -28.91 -15.78
N ALA A 127 10.50 -28.56 -14.49
CA ALA A 127 10.04 -29.46 -13.43
C ALA A 127 8.56 -29.84 -13.65
N THR A 128 8.29 -31.13 -13.84
CA THR A 128 6.98 -31.68 -14.26
C THR A 128 5.82 -31.37 -13.31
N TRP A 129 6.11 -30.98 -12.06
CA TRP A 129 5.09 -30.57 -11.10
C TRP A 129 4.47 -29.20 -11.42
N GLN A 130 5.12 -28.35 -12.23
CA GLN A 130 4.65 -26.98 -12.50
C GLN A 130 3.31 -26.95 -13.25
N THR A 131 3.11 -27.86 -14.20
CA THR A 131 1.82 -27.99 -14.90
C THR A 131 0.72 -28.44 -13.94
N ALA A 132 0.99 -29.48 -13.13
CA ALA A 132 0.04 -29.94 -12.12
C ALA A 132 -0.28 -28.84 -11.08
N PHE A 133 0.70 -28.01 -10.74
CA PHE A 133 0.51 -26.85 -9.88
C PHE A 133 -0.44 -25.82 -10.52
N GLN A 134 -0.22 -25.47 -11.79
CA GLN A 134 -1.09 -24.54 -12.52
C GLN A 134 -2.54 -25.04 -12.59
N ASP A 135 -2.72 -26.35 -12.77
CA ASP A 135 -4.03 -27.00 -12.89
C ASP A 135 -4.63 -27.41 -11.53
N SER A 136 -3.95 -27.12 -10.42
CA SER A 136 -4.41 -27.57 -9.10
C SER A 136 -5.79 -27.00 -8.78
N ARG A 137 -6.66 -27.87 -8.27
CA ARG A 137 -8.00 -27.53 -7.81
C ARG A 137 -7.97 -26.49 -6.70
N TRP A 138 -6.84 -26.31 -5.99
CA TRP A 138 -6.69 -25.27 -4.98
C TRP A 138 -6.96 -23.86 -5.52
N PHE A 139 -6.51 -23.55 -6.74
CA PHE A 139 -6.73 -22.25 -7.37
C PHE A 139 -8.18 -22.00 -7.80
N THR A 140 -9.00 -23.05 -7.88
CA THR A 140 -10.40 -22.95 -8.27
C THR A 140 -11.37 -22.85 -7.09
N ARG A 141 -10.90 -22.96 -5.84
CA ARG A 141 -11.75 -22.84 -4.65
C ARG A 141 -11.92 -21.38 -4.23
N GLY A 142 -13.13 -20.99 -3.82
CA GLY A 142 -13.40 -19.62 -3.35
C GLY A 142 -12.57 -19.23 -2.13
N TRP A 143 -12.64 -20.05 -1.07
CA TRP A 143 -12.00 -19.78 0.22
C TRP A 143 -10.49 -19.62 0.14
N THR A 144 -9.81 -20.42 -0.70
CA THR A 144 -8.34 -20.36 -0.87
C THR A 144 -7.83 -19.01 -1.36
N LEU A 145 -8.71 -18.13 -1.86
CA LEU A 145 -8.35 -16.76 -2.17
C LEU A 145 -7.92 -15.97 -0.92
N GLN A 146 -8.69 -16.07 0.18
CA GLN A 146 -8.30 -15.42 1.44
C GLN A 146 -7.05 -16.08 2.01
N GLU A 147 -6.93 -17.39 1.85
CA GLU A 147 -5.80 -18.19 2.35
C GLU A 147 -4.48 -17.87 1.63
N LEU A 148 -4.55 -17.34 0.40
CA LEU A 148 -3.41 -16.81 -0.37
C LEU A 148 -3.06 -15.37 0.01
N ILE A 149 -4.09 -14.53 0.15
CA ILE A 149 -3.95 -13.07 0.23
C ILE A 149 -3.68 -12.60 1.65
N ALA A 150 -4.36 -13.18 2.64
CA ALA A 150 -4.31 -12.71 4.01
C ALA A 150 -2.95 -12.98 4.69
N PRO A 151 -2.33 -14.17 4.59
CA PRO A 151 -1.06 -14.43 5.26
C PRO A 151 0.11 -13.68 4.63
N ASN A 152 1.02 -13.23 5.50
CA ASN A 152 2.30 -12.66 5.08
C ASN A 152 3.21 -13.74 4.47
N GLU A 153 3.27 -14.91 5.12
CA GLU A 153 4.10 -16.06 4.71
C GLU A 153 3.22 -17.22 4.25
N VAL A 154 3.46 -17.71 3.04
CA VAL A 154 2.75 -18.86 2.45
C VAL A 154 3.75 -19.77 1.74
N GLU A 155 3.72 -21.06 2.09
CA GLU A 155 4.54 -22.09 1.46
C GLU A 155 3.67 -23.18 0.84
N PHE A 156 4.02 -23.59 -0.38
CA PHE A 156 3.30 -24.59 -1.16
C PHE A 156 3.99 -25.94 -1.09
N TYR A 157 3.20 -26.99 -0.87
CA TYR A 157 3.68 -28.35 -0.71
C TYR A 157 2.89 -29.33 -1.58
N SER A 158 3.59 -30.32 -2.14
CA SER A 158 2.97 -31.43 -2.89
C SER A 158 2.23 -32.40 -1.98
N LYS A 159 1.50 -33.36 -2.57
CA LYS A 159 0.84 -34.46 -1.84
C LYS A 159 1.83 -35.33 -1.04
N GLU A 160 3.11 -35.35 -1.42
CA GLU A 160 4.16 -36.07 -0.70
C GLU A 160 4.78 -35.23 0.43
N GLY A 161 4.36 -33.97 0.59
CA GLY A 161 4.93 -33.04 1.56
C GLY A 161 6.26 -32.41 1.09
N THR A 162 6.56 -32.46 -0.21
CA THR A 162 7.73 -31.81 -0.81
C THR A 162 7.47 -30.33 -0.97
N TRP A 163 8.41 -29.48 -0.55
CA TRP A 163 8.33 -28.02 -0.74
C TRP A 163 8.43 -27.67 -2.24
N LEU A 164 7.47 -26.90 -2.73
CA LEU A 164 7.37 -26.48 -4.13
C LEU A 164 7.79 -25.02 -4.35
N GLY A 165 7.61 -24.18 -3.32
CA GLY A 165 7.91 -22.76 -3.38
C GLY A 165 7.14 -21.95 -2.34
N ASP A 166 7.37 -20.65 -2.36
CA ASP A 166 6.69 -19.65 -1.54
C ASP A 166 6.07 -18.55 -2.43
N LYS A 167 5.38 -17.58 -1.83
CA LYS A 167 4.75 -16.48 -2.58
C LYS A 167 5.73 -15.67 -3.43
N LYS A 168 6.99 -15.55 -3.00
CA LYS A 168 8.02 -14.77 -3.70
C LYS A 168 8.64 -15.58 -4.84
N SER A 169 8.99 -16.83 -4.61
CA SER A 169 9.59 -17.71 -5.62
C SER A 169 8.60 -18.15 -6.71
N LEU A 170 7.30 -18.19 -6.39
CA LEU A 170 6.23 -18.53 -7.32
C LEU A 170 5.39 -17.33 -7.78
N GLU A 171 5.84 -16.09 -7.54
CA GLU A 171 5.04 -14.88 -7.79
C GLU A 171 4.52 -14.80 -9.24
N HIS A 172 5.36 -15.13 -10.21
CA HIS A 172 4.99 -15.09 -11.63
C HIS A 172 3.88 -16.09 -11.94
N GLN A 173 4.04 -17.34 -11.51
CA GLN A 173 3.05 -18.40 -11.67
C GLN A 173 1.74 -18.04 -10.96
N LEU A 174 1.82 -17.56 -9.72
CA LEU A 174 0.64 -17.16 -8.94
C LEU A 174 -0.12 -16.02 -9.63
N ARG A 175 0.58 -15.00 -10.13
CA ARG A 175 -0.03 -13.90 -10.88
C ARG A 175 -0.72 -14.40 -12.14
N ASP A 176 -0.10 -15.31 -12.88
CA ASP A 176 -0.64 -15.79 -14.15
C ASP A 176 -1.88 -16.67 -13.95
N ILE A 177 -1.87 -17.54 -12.94
CA ILE A 177 -3.00 -18.41 -12.59
C ILE A 177 -4.15 -17.59 -12.01
N THR A 178 -3.88 -16.75 -11.01
CA THR A 178 -4.92 -16.08 -10.22
C THR A 178 -5.36 -14.73 -10.76
N ARG A 179 -4.56 -14.13 -11.67
CA ARG A 179 -4.72 -12.74 -12.15
C ARG A 179 -4.65 -11.68 -11.06
N ILE A 180 -4.15 -12.03 -9.87
CA ILE A 180 -3.95 -11.10 -8.76
C ILE A 180 -2.67 -10.30 -9.01
N PRO A 181 -2.69 -8.96 -8.89
CA PRO A 181 -1.49 -8.13 -9.06
C PRO A 181 -0.37 -8.51 -8.10
N ALA A 182 0.89 -8.45 -8.55
CA ALA A 182 2.06 -8.73 -7.71
C ALA A 182 2.08 -7.89 -6.41
N ARG A 183 1.62 -6.63 -6.47
CA ARG A 183 1.49 -5.79 -5.27
C ARG A 183 0.56 -6.37 -4.20
N ALA A 184 -0.56 -7.00 -4.59
CA ALA A 184 -1.45 -7.66 -3.64
C ALA A 184 -0.82 -8.94 -3.06
N LEU A 185 -0.14 -9.73 -3.90
CA LEU A 185 0.59 -10.92 -3.45
C LEU A 185 1.71 -10.56 -2.45
N ARG A 186 2.37 -9.42 -2.62
CA ARG A 186 3.40 -8.91 -1.71
C ARG A 186 2.85 -8.27 -0.43
N GLY A 187 1.53 -8.25 -0.23
CA GLY A 187 0.90 -7.72 0.99
C GLY A 187 0.59 -6.22 0.97
N ALA A 188 0.42 -5.60 -0.20
CA ALA A 188 -0.10 -4.23 -0.26
C ALA A 188 -1.48 -4.14 0.43
N PRO A 189 -1.80 -3.03 1.11
CA PRO A 189 -3.10 -2.81 1.73
C PRO A 189 -4.26 -3.08 0.76
N LEU A 190 -5.25 -3.86 1.19
CA LEU A 190 -6.42 -4.18 0.35
C LEU A 190 -7.28 -2.96 0.00
N SER A 191 -7.13 -1.86 0.76
CA SER A 191 -7.71 -0.55 0.45
C SER A 191 -7.18 0.05 -0.85
N ASP A 192 -5.99 -0.35 -1.30
CA ASP A 192 -5.37 0.17 -2.52
C ASP A 192 -5.96 -0.45 -3.80
N PHE A 193 -6.95 -1.34 -3.63
CA PHE A 193 -7.67 -2.02 -4.71
C PHE A 193 -9.16 -1.71 -4.61
N THR A 194 -9.72 -1.32 -5.74
CA THR A 194 -11.15 -1.07 -5.86
C THR A 194 -11.97 -2.31 -5.51
N ILE A 195 -13.24 -2.12 -5.14
CA ILE A 195 -14.17 -3.23 -4.93
C ILE A 195 -14.21 -4.14 -6.18
N ALA A 196 -14.21 -3.55 -7.38
CA ALA A 196 -14.24 -4.28 -8.64
C ALA A 196 -12.97 -5.11 -8.89
N GLU A 197 -11.78 -4.59 -8.58
CA GLU A 197 -10.52 -5.36 -8.66
C GLU A 197 -10.54 -6.55 -7.71
N ARG A 198 -10.93 -6.33 -6.45
CA ARG A 198 -11.01 -7.40 -5.44
C ARG A 198 -12.05 -8.46 -5.80
N GLU A 199 -13.18 -8.06 -6.38
CA GLU A 199 -14.19 -8.98 -6.90
C GLU A 199 -13.66 -9.81 -8.07
N ALA A 200 -12.88 -9.20 -8.95
CA ALA A 200 -12.31 -9.89 -10.11
C ALA A 200 -11.37 -11.04 -9.74
N TRP A 201 -10.72 -11.00 -8.57
CA TRP A 201 -9.84 -12.07 -8.08
C TRP A 201 -10.59 -13.39 -7.77
N ALA A 202 -11.91 -13.33 -7.60
CA ALA A 202 -12.74 -14.51 -7.42
C ALA A 202 -13.23 -15.13 -8.74
N ARG A 203 -12.90 -14.54 -9.89
CA ARG A 203 -13.33 -15.05 -11.20
C ARG A 203 -12.81 -16.47 -11.42
N GLY A 204 -13.68 -17.36 -11.88
CA GLY A 204 -13.34 -18.77 -12.14
C GLY A 204 -13.31 -19.65 -10.87
N ARG A 205 -13.48 -19.07 -9.68
CA ARG A 205 -13.55 -19.83 -8.43
C ARG A 205 -14.95 -20.38 -8.16
N GLN A 206 -15.00 -21.47 -7.40
CA GLN A 206 -16.19 -22.24 -7.05
C GLN A 206 -16.25 -22.50 -5.55
N THR A 207 -17.46 -22.60 -5.02
CA THR A 207 -17.73 -22.87 -3.61
C THR A 207 -18.74 -23.99 -3.45
N LYS A 208 -18.79 -24.61 -2.26
CA LYS A 208 -19.73 -25.71 -1.98
C LYS A 208 -21.16 -25.19 -1.89
N TYR A 209 -21.39 -24.19 -1.06
CA TYR A 209 -22.63 -23.43 -1.04
C TYR A 209 -22.47 -22.22 -1.96
N GLU A 210 -23.55 -21.84 -2.63
CA GLU A 210 -23.48 -20.77 -3.63
C GLU A 210 -23.24 -19.40 -2.98
N GLU A 211 -23.71 -19.21 -1.75
CA GLU A 211 -23.53 -18.01 -0.92
C GLU A 211 -22.09 -17.85 -0.41
N ASP A 212 -21.36 -18.96 -0.24
CA ASP A 212 -19.97 -18.94 0.20
C ASP A 212 -19.08 -18.16 -0.77
N MET A 213 -19.49 -17.94 -2.02
CA MET A 213 -18.77 -17.05 -2.92
C MET A 213 -18.66 -15.64 -2.32
N ALA A 214 -19.74 -15.13 -1.73
CA ALA A 214 -19.73 -13.84 -1.04
C ALA A 214 -18.97 -13.91 0.29
N TYR A 215 -19.19 -14.98 1.08
CA TYR A 215 -18.53 -15.11 2.38
C TYR A 215 -17.01 -15.30 2.27
N SER A 216 -16.54 -15.97 1.21
CA SER A 216 -15.11 -16.10 0.87
C SER A 216 -14.48 -14.78 0.41
N LEU A 217 -15.24 -13.70 0.26
CA LEU A 217 -14.74 -12.37 -0.06
C LEU A 217 -14.86 -11.38 1.11
N SER A 218 -15.58 -11.72 2.18
CA SER A 218 -15.90 -10.80 3.28
C SER A 218 -14.67 -10.14 3.88
N GLY A 219 -13.64 -10.92 4.23
CA GLY A 219 -12.40 -10.42 4.80
C GLY A 219 -11.56 -9.61 3.81
N ILE A 220 -11.57 -9.98 2.52
CA ILE A 220 -10.90 -9.20 1.46
C ILE A 220 -11.56 -7.83 1.29
N PHE A 221 -12.87 -7.77 1.50
CA PHE A 221 -13.68 -6.56 1.42
C PHE A 221 -13.67 -5.78 2.73
N ASN A 222 -13.05 -6.33 3.79
CA ASN A 222 -13.05 -5.83 5.15
C ASN A 222 -14.47 -5.62 5.72
N VAL A 223 -15.38 -6.57 5.42
CA VAL A 223 -16.77 -6.54 5.91
C VAL A 223 -17.02 -7.68 6.90
N CYS A 224 -17.90 -7.42 7.86
CA CYS A 224 -18.52 -8.45 8.69
C CYS A 224 -20.01 -8.50 8.32
N MET A 225 -20.54 -9.67 7.98
CA MET A 225 -21.94 -9.82 7.60
C MET A 225 -22.54 -11.13 8.12
N PRO A 226 -23.86 -11.17 8.40
CA PRO A 226 -24.55 -12.41 8.73
C PRO A 226 -24.46 -13.45 7.61
N VAL A 227 -24.18 -14.70 7.97
CA VAL A 227 -24.15 -15.88 7.11
C VAL A 227 -25.55 -16.46 7.06
N LEU A 228 -26.21 -16.28 5.91
CA LEU A 228 -27.57 -16.73 5.64
C LEU A 228 -27.55 -17.75 4.50
N TYR A 229 -27.45 -19.04 4.82
CA TYR A 229 -27.59 -20.10 3.82
C TYR A 229 -29.05 -20.21 3.36
N GLY A 230 -29.27 -20.33 2.05
CA GLY A 230 -30.58 -20.32 1.40
C GLY A 230 -31.01 -18.96 0.84
N GLU A 231 -30.22 -17.89 1.04
CA GLU A 231 -30.50 -16.61 0.39
C GLU A 231 -30.09 -16.61 -1.10
N GLY A 232 -29.21 -17.51 -1.51
CA GLY A 232 -28.72 -17.63 -2.88
C GLY A 232 -27.63 -16.64 -3.25
N ARG A 233 -26.77 -17.02 -4.21
CA ARG A 233 -25.50 -16.34 -4.52
C ARG A 233 -25.65 -14.84 -4.80
N ARG A 234 -26.65 -14.48 -5.61
CA ARG A 234 -26.87 -13.08 -6.01
C ARG A 234 -27.21 -12.19 -4.81
N ARG A 235 -28.05 -12.65 -3.88
CA ARG A 235 -28.42 -11.85 -2.70
C ARG A 235 -27.25 -11.72 -1.74
N ALA A 236 -26.51 -12.80 -1.51
CA ALA A 236 -25.30 -12.77 -0.68
C ALA A 236 -24.25 -11.80 -1.25
N LEU A 237 -23.99 -11.83 -2.57
CA LEU A 237 -23.07 -10.90 -3.23
C LEU A 237 -23.54 -9.45 -3.18
N ASN A 238 -24.83 -9.19 -3.36
CA ASN A 238 -25.39 -7.84 -3.25
C ASN A 238 -25.17 -7.28 -1.83
N ARG A 239 -25.43 -8.08 -0.79
CA ARG A 239 -25.17 -7.68 0.60
C ARG A 239 -23.70 -7.43 0.85
N LEU A 240 -22.80 -8.30 0.36
CA LEU A 240 -21.36 -8.07 0.44
C LEU A 240 -20.97 -6.74 -0.21
N GLN A 241 -21.47 -6.44 -1.42
CA GLN A 241 -21.17 -5.20 -2.11
C GLN A 241 -21.77 -3.98 -1.38
N GLU A 242 -22.98 -4.09 -0.81
CA GLU A 242 -23.59 -3.04 0.00
C GLU A 242 -22.80 -2.78 1.28
N GLU A 243 -22.43 -3.84 2.02
CA GLU A 243 -21.59 -3.72 3.21
C GLU A 243 -20.20 -3.20 2.86
N ALA A 244 -19.62 -3.58 1.73
CA ALA A 244 -18.32 -3.06 1.30
C ALA A 244 -18.42 -1.59 0.89
N LYS A 245 -19.52 -1.19 0.25
CA LYS A 245 -19.83 0.22 0.02
C LYS A 245 -20.08 0.95 1.34
N LYS A 246 -20.67 0.32 2.35
CA LYS A 246 -20.84 0.88 3.70
C LYS A 246 -19.54 0.92 4.48
N VAL A 247 -18.61 0.01 4.26
CA VAL A 247 -17.25 0.14 4.78
C VAL A 247 -16.64 1.32 4.06
N VAL A 248 -16.62 1.38 2.73
CA VAL A 248 -16.16 2.59 2.00
C VAL A 248 -16.90 3.89 2.40
N LYS A 249 -18.16 3.82 2.85
CA LYS A 249 -18.95 4.98 3.34
C LYS A 249 -18.89 5.22 4.86
N GLY A 250 -18.51 4.23 5.66
CA GLY A 250 -18.57 4.17 7.13
C GLY A 250 -17.17 4.13 7.76
N THR A 251 -16.18 3.66 7.00
CA THR A 251 -14.91 4.40 6.78
C THR A 251 -15.15 5.56 5.82
N GLN A 252 -16.04 6.50 6.19
CA GLN A 252 -15.79 7.92 5.94
C GLN A 252 -14.69 8.31 6.96
N TYR A 253 -13.44 7.89 6.81
CA TYR A 253 -12.54 8.62 5.94
C TYR A 253 -13.02 8.65 4.51
N ASP A 254 -13.60 9.80 4.14
CA ASP A 254 -13.54 10.31 2.78
C ASP A 254 -12.27 9.72 2.17
N ASP A 255 -12.36 8.99 1.05
CA ASP A 255 -11.15 8.74 0.28
C ASP A 255 -10.60 10.14 0.06
N PHE A 256 -9.58 10.53 0.85
CA PHE A 256 -9.10 11.90 0.91
C PHE A 256 -8.36 12.25 -0.38
N SER A 257 -8.66 11.50 -1.45
CA SER A 257 -8.28 11.72 -2.80
C SER A 257 -8.74 13.11 -3.22
N ILE A 258 -7.75 13.85 -3.69
CA ILE A 258 -7.95 15.11 -4.36
C ILE A 258 -7.22 14.99 -5.67
N THR A 259 -7.93 15.22 -6.79
CA THR A 259 -7.29 15.16 -8.12
C THR A 259 -6.10 16.10 -8.17
N PHE A 260 -4.92 15.52 -8.41
CA PHE A 260 -3.68 16.26 -8.51
C PHE A 260 -3.74 17.28 -9.65
N SER A 261 -3.45 18.55 -9.33
CA SER A 261 -3.42 19.64 -10.30
C SER A 261 -2.22 20.54 -10.07
N LEU A 262 -1.36 20.64 -11.09
CA LEU A 262 -0.24 21.60 -11.15
C LEU A 262 -0.58 22.86 -11.94
N SER A 263 -1.86 23.19 -12.08
CA SER A 263 -2.37 24.31 -12.90
C SER A 263 -1.65 25.66 -12.69
N ASN A 264 -1.06 25.89 -11.51
CA ASN A 264 -0.37 27.13 -11.17
C ASN A 264 1.14 26.97 -10.95
N VAL A 265 1.71 25.80 -11.23
CA VAL A 265 3.15 25.57 -11.13
C VAL A 265 3.73 25.56 -12.54
N PRO A 266 4.79 26.33 -12.84
CA PRO A 266 5.39 26.35 -14.17
C PRO A 266 5.81 24.93 -14.58
N ASN A 267 5.17 24.39 -15.61
CA ASN A 267 5.48 23.07 -16.13
C ASN A 267 6.63 23.19 -17.13
N ILE A 268 7.78 22.61 -16.80
CA ILE A 268 8.93 22.55 -17.70
C ILE A 268 8.86 21.26 -18.51
N GLN A 269 9.14 21.34 -19.82
CA GLN A 269 9.10 20.20 -20.74
C GLN A 269 10.22 19.17 -20.46
N CYS A 270 11.38 19.61 -20.00
CA CYS A 270 12.50 18.73 -19.65
C CYS A 270 13.01 19.04 -18.24
N PHE A 271 12.89 18.06 -17.34
CA PHE A 271 13.55 18.07 -16.04
C PHE A 271 14.80 17.19 -16.16
N VAL A 272 15.97 17.76 -15.84
CA VAL A 272 17.27 17.12 -16.04
C VAL A 272 17.96 16.94 -14.70
N ALA A 273 18.65 15.80 -14.56
CA ALA A 273 19.43 15.42 -13.37
C ALA A 273 18.57 15.28 -12.09
N ARG A 274 19.25 15.24 -10.94
CA ARG A 274 18.66 15.22 -9.58
C ARG A 274 18.09 13.90 -9.08
N GLU A 275 18.51 12.78 -9.65
CA GLU A 275 18.10 11.45 -9.17
C GLU A 275 18.56 11.17 -7.74
N GLU A 276 19.74 11.69 -7.34
CA GLU A 276 20.24 11.59 -5.96
C GLU A 276 19.31 12.31 -4.99
N GLU A 277 18.99 13.59 -5.26
CA GLU A 277 18.09 14.36 -4.41
C GLU A 277 16.67 13.77 -4.39
N LEU A 278 16.16 13.27 -5.52
CA LEU A 278 14.84 12.60 -5.58
C LEU A 278 14.82 11.31 -4.74
N THR A 279 15.89 10.53 -4.77
CA THR A 279 16.03 9.30 -3.99
C THR A 279 16.12 9.63 -2.50
N GLU A 280 16.86 10.68 -2.15
CA GLU A 280 16.97 11.16 -0.77
C GLU A 280 15.63 11.70 -0.24
N MET A 281 14.89 12.46 -1.06
CA MET A 281 13.53 12.88 -0.75
C MET A 281 12.63 11.67 -0.49
N ARG A 282 12.72 10.63 -1.33
CA ARG A 282 11.89 9.43 -1.20
C ARG A 282 12.16 8.69 0.10
N GLU A 283 13.42 8.53 0.48
CA GLU A 283 13.76 7.82 1.71
C GLU A 283 13.28 8.57 2.96
N ARG A 284 13.43 9.89 2.98
CA ARG A 284 13.00 10.74 4.11
C ARG A 284 11.47 10.90 4.21
N LEU A 285 10.77 10.82 3.08
CA LEU A 285 9.30 10.90 3.02
C LEU A 285 8.62 9.53 3.06
N ARG A 286 9.38 8.43 3.26
CA ARG A 286 8.82 7.08 3.36
C ARG A 286 8.02 6.93 4.66
N SER A 287 6.80 6.41 4.56
CA SER A 287 5.84 6.37 5.66
C SER A 287 6.13 5.27 6.68
N ASP A 288 6.12 5.65 7.96
CA ASP A 288 6.00 4.75 9.12
C ASP A 288 4.83 5.14 10.05
N GLY A 289 3.97 6.07 9.62
CA GLY A 289 2.84 6.57 10.40
C GLY A 289 3.04 7.93 11.09
N SER A 290 4.23 8.55 11.03
CA SER A 290 4.49 9.89 11.61
C SER A 290 4.74 10.98 10.56
N ARG A 291 4.65 12.26 10.96
CA ARG A 291 4.84 13.43 10.07
C ARG A 291 6.27 13.46 9.54
N ARG A 292 6.39 13.62 8.22
CA ARG A 292 7.67 13.74 7.52
C ARG A 292 7.78 15.10 6.85
N VAL A 293 8.84 15.84 7.15
CA VAL A 293 9.08 17.17 6.60
C VAL A 293 10.43 17.18 5.92
N VAL A 294 10.45 17.41 4.61
CA VAL A 294 11.68 17.62 3.84
C VAL A 294 11.79 19.07 3.45
N ILE A 295 12.95 19.67 3.72
CA ILE A 295 13.23 21.08 3.42
C ILE A 295 14.26 21.13 2.29
N LEU A 296 13.79 21.50 1.10
CA LEU A 296 14.65 21.79 -0.05
C LEU A 296 15.15 23.23 0.07
N HIS A 297 16.44 23.42 0.32
CA HIS A 297 17.04 24.75 0.44
C HIS A 297 18.22 24.96 -0.50
N GLY A 298 18.45 26.21 -0.92
CA GLY A 298 19.50 26.56 -1.88
C GLY A 298 19.25 27.89 -2.57
N LEU A 299 20.15 28.30 -3.46
CA LEU A 299 20.12 29.59 -4.15
C LEU A 299 18.81 29.83 -4.95
N GLY A 300 18.49 31.09 -5.20
CA GLY A 300 17.39 31.47 -6.10
C GLY A 300 17.63 30.89 -7.50
N GLY A 301 16.58 30.36 -8.15
CA GLY A 301 16.70 29.79 -9.49
C GLY A 301 17.43 28.44 -9.59
N ILE A 302 17.84 27.83 -8.47
CA ILE A 302 18.59 26.55 -8.48
C ILE A 302 17.73 25.32 -8.84
N GLY A 303 16.41 25.47 -8.96
CA GLY A 303 15.49 24.39 -9.35
C GLY A 303 14.74 23.69 -8.22
N LYS A 304 14.71 24.23 -6.99
CA LYS A 304 13.99 23.62 -5.83
C LYS A 304 12.52 23.32 -6.11
N THR A 305 11.78 24.31 -6.61
CA THR A 305 10.36 24.19 -7.00
C THR A 305 10.19 23.09 -8.04
N GLN A 306 11.09 23.00 -9.02
CA GLN A 306 11.02 22.02 -10.09
C GLN A 306 11.37 20.60 -9.62
N LEU A 307 12.28 20.48 -8.65
CA LEU A 307 12.56 19.22 -7.97
C LEU A 307 11.33 18.72 -7.19
N ALA A 308 10.63 19.60 -6.48
CA ALA A 308 9.37 19.26 -5.82
C ALA A 308 8.27 18.85 -6.83
N VAL A 309 8.17 19.52 -7.98
CA VAL A 309 7.28 19.12 -9.08
C VAL A 309 7.63 17.73 -9.63
N ALA A 310 8.91 17.45 -9.85
CA ALA A 310 9.35 16.15 -10.35
C ALA A 310 9.01 15.03 -9.35
N TYR A 311 9.25 15.26 -8.05
CA TYR A 311 8.88 14.32 -6.99
C TYR A 311 7.38 14.05 -6.97
N THR A 312 6.55 15.11 -6.94
CA THR A 312 5.08 14.98 -6.90
C THR A 312 4.54 14.23 -8.11
N LYS A 313 5.07 14.47 -9.32
CA LYS A 313 4.67 13.73 -10.53
C LYS A 313 5.05 12.25 -10.47
N ARG A 314 6.27 11.94 -10.00
CA ARG A 314 6.81 10.57 -9.97
C ARG A 314 6.12 9.67 -8.95
N TYR A 315 5.77 10.22 -7.79
CA TYR A 315 5.19 9.47 -6.67
C TYR A 315 3.72 9.83 -6.42
N ARG A 316 3.03 10.36 -7.43
CA ARG A 316 1.65 10.87 -7.25
C ARG A 316 0.69 9.83 -6.71
N ASP A 317 0.86 8.57 -7.11
CA ASP A 317 -0.07 7.47 -6.82
C ASP A 317 0.09 6.96 -5.37
N ASP A 318 1.16 7.35 -4.68
CA ASP A 318 1.39 7.00 -3.27
C ASP A 318 0.59 7.88 -2.30
N TYR A 319 0.15 9.04 -2.77
CA TYR A 319 -0.56 10.04 -1.96
C TYR A 319 -2.05 10.11 -2.34
N SER A 320 -2.91 10.34 -1.35
CA SER A 320 -4.34 10.60 -1.59
C SER A 320 -4.55 12.03 -2.10
N ALA A 321 -3.97 13.02 -1.41
CA ALA A 321 -4.02 14.41 -1.82
C ALA A 321 -2.61 14.97 -2.01
N ILE A 322 -2.40 15.77 -3.05
CA ILE A 322 -1.21 16.62 -3.19
C ILE A 322 -1.68 18.06 -3.29
N LEU A 323 -1.36 18.83 -2.25
CA LEU A 323 -1.82 20.21 -2.07
C LEU A 323 -0.63 21.16 -2.16
N TRP A 324 -0.72 22.15 -3.05
CA TRP A 324 0.37 23.09 -3.31
C TRP A 324 0.03 24.48 -2.79
N LEU A 325 0.84 24.99 -1.88
CA LEU A 325 0.69 26.30 -1.23
C LEU A 325 1.90 27.18 -1.56
N ASN A 326 1.63 28.42 -1.96
CA ASN A 326 2.67 29.44 -2.16
C ASN A 326 2.76 30.32 -0.91
N ILE A 327 3.93 30.35 -0.25
CA ILE A 327 4.18 31.06 1.01
C ILE A 327 5.19 32.19 0.84
N LYS A 328 5.08 32.93 -0.27
CA LYS A 328 5.92 34.11 -0.51
C LYS A 328 5.67 35.22 0.53
N ASP A 329 4.41 35.47 0.84
CA ASP A 329 3.92 36.54 1.72
C ASP A 329 2.54 36.15 2.31
N GLU A 330 2.05 36.88 3.32
CA GLU A 330 0.80 36.56 4.02
C GLU A 330 -0.41 36.50 3.08
N THR A 331 -0.49 37.40 2.09
CA THR A 331 -1.56 37.40 1.08
C THR A 331 -1.52 36.13 0.23
N SER A 332 -0.33 35.71 -0.20
CA SER A 332 -0.14 34.48 -1.00
C SER A 332 -0.56 33.22 -0.23
N ILE A 333 -0.30 33.18 1.08
CA ILE A 333 -0.73 32.09 1.96
C ILE A 333 -2.25 32.01 2.01
N GLN A 334 -2.92 33.14 2.29
CA GLN A 334 -4.37 33.21 2.39
C GLN A 334 -5.05 32.75 1.09
N GLN A 335 -4.58 33.26 -0.06
CA GLN A 335 -5.07 32.83 -1.38
C GLN A 335 -4.84 31.36 -1.65
N SER A 336 -3.69 30.82 -1.23
CA SER A 336 -3.35 29.40 -1.39
C SER A 336 -4.27 28.50 -0.56
N PHE A 337 -4.56 28.86 0.69
CA PHE A 337 -5.51 28.12 1.53
C PHE A 337 -6.93 28.18 1.00
N ILE A 338 -7.39 29.32 0.48
CA ILE A 338 -8.70 29.43 -0.18
C ILE A 338 -8.77 28.49 -1.40
N LYS A 339 -7.70 28.42 -2.19
CA LYS A 339 -7.63 27.52 -3.35
C LYS A 339 -7.71 26.06 -2.91
N VAL A 340 -6.94 25.66 -1.91
CA VAL A 340 -6.96 24.30 -1.34
C VAL A 340 -8.33 23.96 -0.77
N ALA A 341 -8.96 24.88 -0.04
CA ALA A 341 -10.32 24.71 0.47
C ALA A 341 -11.33 24.46 -0.65
N ARG A 342 -11.25 25.20 -1.76
CA ARG A 342 -12.10 24.96 -2.94
C ARG A 342 -11.83 23.59 -3.57
N GLN A 343 -10.58 23.16 -3.66
CA GLN A 343 -10.24 21.83 -4.18
C GLN A 343 -10.81 20.71 -3.30
N ILE A 344 -10.70 20.85 -1.97
CA ILE A 344 -11.30 19.92 -1.02
C ILE A 344 -12.82 19.90 -1.21
N LEU A 345 -13.49 21.06 -1.21
CA LEU A 345 -14.95 21.14 -1.35
C LEU A 345 -15.50 20.62 -2.68
N GLN A 346 -14.73 20.71 -3.77
CA GLN A 346 -15.13 20.16 -5.07
C GLN A 346 -15.26 18.64 -5.05
N GLN A 347 -14.42 17.94 -4.28
CA GLN A 347 -14.40 16.48 -4.22
C GLN A 347 -15.05 15.93 -2.96
N HIS A 348 -15.07 16.74 -1.89
CA HIS A 348 -15.63 16.46 -0.58
C HIS A 348 -16.60 17.57 -0.16
N PRO A 349 -17.79 17.67 -0.80
CA PRO A 349 -18.76 18.74 -0.50
C PRO A 349 -19.27 18.73 0.95
N ASN A 350 -19.18 17.58 1.61
CA ASN A 350 -19.64 17.37 2.98
C ASN A 350 -18.53 17.60 4.03
N ALA A 351 -17.37 18.15 3.66
CA ALA A 351 -16.32 18.53 4.61
C ALA A 351 -16.86 19.60 5.58
N SER A 352 -17.38 19.14 6.72
CA SER A 352 -18.33 19.85 7.58
C SER A 352 -17.84 21.20 8.12
N ARG A 353 -16.53 21.38 8.28
CA ARG A 353 -15.93 22.67 8.70
C ARG A 353 -15.70 23.64 7.55
N LEU A 354 -15.58 23.15 6.31
CA LEU A 354 -15.31 23.97 5.13
C LEU A 354 -16.59 24.43 4.42
N SER A 355 -17.64 23.59 4.41
CA SER A 355 -18.88 23.86 3.66
C SER A 355 -19.73 24.99 4.24
N THR A 356 -19.51 25.37 5.51
CA THR A 356 -20.26 26.43 6.19
C THR A 356 -19.55 27.79 6.18
N LEU A 357 -18.33 27.89 5.66
CA LEU A 357 -17.51 29.11 5.73
C LEU A 357 -17.67 29.99 4.50
N ASP A 358 -17.69 31.31 4.72
CA ASP A 358 -17.46 32.27 3.64
C ASP A 358 -15.96 32.35 3.33
N LEU A 359 -15.56 31.68 2.25
CA LEU A 359 -14.17 31.61 1.80
C LEU A 359 -13.54 32.98 1.47
N GLN A 360 -14.32 34.06 1.34
CA GLN A 360 -13.83 35.39 0.98
C GLN A 360 -13.65 36.33 2.18
N GLN A 361 -14.24 36.03 3.34
CA GLN A 361 -14.17 36.90 4.52
C GLN A 361 -13.42 36.27 5.70
N ASP A 362 -13.40 34.94 5.79
CA ASP A 362 -12.90 34.21 6.96
C ASP A 362 -11.51 33.58 6.74
N HIS A 363 -10.54 34.30 6.17
CA HIS A 363 -9.25 33.73 5.73
C HIS A 363 -8.51 32.88 6.78
N LYS A 364 -8.51 33.30 8.05
CA LYS A 364 -7.89 32.54 9.15
C LYS A 364 -8.65 31.24 9.44
N LYS A 365 -9.98 31.29 9.51
CA LYS A 365 -10.81 30.10 9.73
C LYS A 365 -10.73 29.11 8.56
N VAL A 366 -10.52 29.61 7.33
CA VAL A 366 -10.28 28.76 6.16
C VAL A 366 -9.01 27.93 6.35
N ALA A 367 -7.90 28.54 6.78
CA ALA A 367 -6.68 27.81 7.08
C ALA A 367 -6.89 26.76 8.18
N GLU A 368 -7.53 27.15 9.30
CA GLU A 368 -7.88 26.24 10.41
C GLU A 368 -8.76 25.07 9.95
N ALA A 369 -9.72 25.30 9.07
CA ALA A 369 -10.59 24.27 8.53
C ALA A 369 -9.85 23.29 7.60
N VAL A 370 -8.92 23.78 6.78
CA VAL A 370 -8.04 22.93 5.97
C VAL A 370 -7.11 22.11 6.86
N GLN A 371 -6.47 22.71 7.86
CA GLN A 371 -5.62 22.01 8.83
C GLN A 371 -6.40 20.93 9.58
N ALA A 372 -7.63 21.22 9.99
CA ALA A 372 -8.51 20.26 10.63
C ALA A 372 -8.87 19.09 9.70
N TRP A 373 -9.16 19.36 8.42
CA TRP A 373 -9.42 18.31 7.43
C TRP A 373 -8.19 17.40 7.23
N LEU A 374 -7.00 17.97 7.13
CA LEU A 374 -5.73 17.23 7.07
C LEU A 374 -5.45 16.41 8.34
N SER A 375 -6.01 16.85 9.47
CA SER A 375 -5.86 16.21 10.78
C SER A 375 -6.93 15.14 11.07
N LEU A 376 -7.88 14.90 10.15
CA LEU A 376 -8.91 13.88 10.36
C LEU A 376 -8.28 12.48 10.52
N PRO A 377 -8.77 11.61 11.44
CA PRO A 377 -8.03 10.41 11.88
C PRO A 377 -7.88 9.23 10.89
N GLY A 378 -7.30 9.43 9.73
CA GLY A 378 -7.19 8.46 8.64
C GLY A 378 -6.74 9.14 7.36
N ASN A 379 -6.73 10.47 7.38
CA ASN A 379 -6.08 11.33 6.41
C ASN A 379 -4.57 11.32 6.66
N THR A 380 -3.90 10.22 6.32
CA THR A 380 -2.47 10.03 6.61
C THR A 380 -1.58 10.09 5.38
N ARG A 381 -2.18 10.01 4.18
CA ARG A 381 -1.47 9.89 2.89
C ARG A 381 -1.50 11.18 2.06
N TRP A 382 -1.71 12.34 2.67
CA TRP A 382 -1.59 13.61 1.97
C TRP A 382 -0.14 14.09 1.90
N LEU A 383 0.18 14.85 0.85
CA LEU A 383 1.42 15.59 0.66
C LEU A 383 1.12 17.08 0.55
N LEU A 384 1.70 17.88 1.44
CA LEU A 384 1.58 19.33 1.43
C LEU A 384 2.89 19.95 0.94
N VAL A 385 2.84 20.67 -0.16
CA VAL A 385 4.00 21.39 -0.72
C VAL A 385 3.89 22.86 -0.39
N TYR A 386 4.83 23.35 0.39
CA TYR A 386 5.01 24.73 0.80
C TYR A 386 6.14 25.36 -0.03
N ASP A 387 5.76 26.07 -1.09
CA ASP A 387 6.69 26.64 -2.05
C ASP A 387 6.98 28.12 -1.75
N ASN A 388 8.21 28.56 -2.03
CA ASN A 388 8.69 29.95 -1.85
C ASN A 388 8.68 30.46 -0.40
N TYR A 389 8.99 29.62 0.58
CA TYR A 389 9.11 30.03 2.00
C TYR A 389 10.42 30.79 2.27
N ASP A 390 10.60 31.94 1.62
CA ASP A 390 11.88 32.67 1.58
C ASP A 390 12.07 33.69 2.72
N ASN A 391 11.00 34.03 3.46
CA ASN A 391 11.03 34.99 4.58
C ASN A 391 10.58 34.34 5.92
N PRO A 392 11.31 33.33 6.44
CA PRO A 392 10.95 32.66 7.69
C PRO A 392 11.15 33.59 8.89
N LYS A 393 10.26 33.50 9.87
CA LYS A 393 10.44 34.16 11.17
C LYS A 393 11.47 33.38 12.01
N VAL A 394 12.65 33.95 12.23
CA VAL A 394 13.74 33.29 12.98
C VAL A 394 14.01 34.05 14.28
N GLY A 395 13.65 33.45 15.42
CA GLY A 395 13.94 33.96 16.77
C GLY A 395 13.00 35.06 17.31
N ASN A 396 13.16 35.41 18.60
CA ASN A 396 12.39 36.45 19.33
C ASN A 396 12.71 37.90 18.89
N GLY A 397 13.22 38.08 17.67
CA GLY A 397 13.60 39.37 17.09
C GLY A 397 12.43 40.11 16.44
N ILE A 398 12.54 41.43 16.39
CA ILE A 398 11.52 42.44 16.06
C ILE A 398 11.18 42.48 14.54
N ASP A 399 11.48 41.44 13.77
CA ASP A 399 11.03 41.35 12.37
C ASP A 399 9.54 41.04 12.35
N LYS A 400 8.74 42.12 12.36
CA LYS A 400 7.27 42.07 12.32
C LYS A 400 6.72 41.45 11.04
N GLU A 401 7.54 41.30 9.99
CA GLU A 401 7.13 40.82 8.66
C GLU A 401 7.51 39.36 8.36
N GLY A 402 8.27 38.70 9.24
CA GLY A 402 8.66 37.30 9.06
C GLY A 402 7.46 36.36 9.21
N ILE A 403 7.37 35.35 8.34
CA ILE A 403 6.27 34.39 8.33
C ILE A 403 6.63 33.19 9.19
N ASP A 404 5.84 32.93 10.22
CA ASP A 404 5.88 31.66 10.95
C ASP A 404 4.98 30.66 10.23
N ILE A 405 5.57 29.61 9.65
CA ILE A 405 4.81 28.53 9.00
C ILE A 405 4.23 27.54 10.01
N GLY A 406 4.74 27.51 11.25
CA GLY A 406 4.28 26.61 12.31
C GLY A 406 2.79 26.74 12.58
N GLN A 407 2.26 27.97 12.55
CA GLN A 407 0.82 28.25 12.71
C GLN A 407 -0.05 27.70 11.58
N PHE A 408 0.54 27.33 10.44
CA PHE A 408 -0.14 26.80 9.25
C PHE A 408 0.04 25.28 9.09
N LEU A 409 0.77 24.62 9.99
CA LEU A 409 0.91 23.17 10.01
C LEU A 409 -0.35 22.51 10.60
N PRO A 410 -0.78 21.32 10.12
CA PRO A 410 -1.87 20.58 10.76
C PRO A 410 -1.57 20.25 12.23
N GLU A 411 -2.59 19.96 13.03
CA GLU A 411 -2.39 19.53 14.43
C GLU A 411 -1.92 18.07 14.50
N ALA A 412 -2.50 17.18 13.69
CA ALA A 412 -2.18 15.76 13.75
C ALA A 412 -0.81 15.45 13.13
N TYR A 413 0.00 14.64 13.82
CA TYR A 413 1.39 14.35 13.45
C TYR A 413 1.52 13.25 12.37
N GLN A 414 0.73 13.36 11.31
CA GLN A 414 0.70 12.46 10.16
C GLN A 414 0.89 13.25 8.85
N GLY A 415 1.04 12.55 7.72
CA GLY A 415 1.21 13.15 6.39
C GLY A 415 2.65 13.56 6.05
N SER A 416 2.84 13.97 4.80
CA SER A 416 4.14 14.36 4.25
C SER A 416 4.15 15.84 3.88
N ILE A 417 5.27 16.51 4.11
CA ILE A 417 5.46 17.94 3.84
C ILE A 417 6.76 18.15 3.07
N ILE A 418 6.69 18.92 1.99
CA ILE A 418 7.86 19.44 1.28
C ILE A 418 7.87 20.96 1.43
N VAL A 419 8.98 21.53 1.85
CA VAL A 419 9.19 22.98 1.93
C VAL A 419 10.28 23.38 0.96
N THR A 420 10.06 24.41 0.13
CA THR A 420 11.13 25.02 -0.69
C THR A 420 11.47 26.41 -0.16
N THR A 421 12.77 26.69 0.02
CA THR A 421 13.23 27.97 0.60
C THR A 421 14.64 28.36 0.13
N ARG A 422 14.94 29.66 0.12
CA ARG A 422 16.31 30.18 0.00
C ARG A 422 17.05 30.22 1.33
N SER A 423 16.34 30.20 2.45
CA SER A 423 16.93 30.27 3.78
C SER A 423 17.48 28.91 4.21
N SER A 424 18.74 28.89 4.69
CA SER A 424 19.33 27.71 5.33
C SER A 424 18.96 27.57 6.81
N GLN A 425 18.26 28.56 7.37
CA GLN A 425 17.94 28.67 8.79
C GLN A 425 16.61 28.01 9.17
N VAL A 426 15.81 27.54 8.20
CA VAL A 426 14.55 26.84 8.46
C VAL A 426 14.86 25.45 9.04
N ASP A 427 14.40 25.19 10.25
CA ASP A 427 14.63 23.94 10.99
C ASP A 427 13.30 23.33 11.46
N LEU A 428 12.60 22.68 10.52
CA LEU A 428 11.30 22.04 10.74
C LEU A 428 11.32 20.54 10.39
N GLY A 429 12.46 20.03 9.92
CA GLY A 429 12.60 18.69 9.38
C GLY A 429 13.92 18.48 8.64
N ASP A 430 13.97 17.43 7.83
CA ASP A 430 15.19 16.97 7.19
C ASP A 430 15.58 17.86 6.00
N ARG A 431 16.73 18.53 6.12
CA ARG A 431 17.23 19.48 5.12
C ARG A 431 17.97 18.78 3.97
N ILE A 432 17.59 19.08 2.74
CA ILE A 432 18.29 18.68 1.51
C ILE A 432 18.78 19.95 0.82
N ARG A 433 20.10 20.06 0.68
CA ARG A 433 20.74 21.20 0.00
C ARG A 433 20.76 20.96 -1.50
N VAL A 434 19.96 21.73 -2.26
CA VAL A 434 19.98 21.69 -3.72
C VAL A 434 21.19 22.45 -4.24
N ARG A 435 22.12 21.74 -4.89
CA ARG A 435 23.39 22.28 -5.40
C ARG A 435 23.29 22.73 -6.85
N LYS A 436 24.34 23.30 -7.44
CA LYS A 436 24.43 23.53 -8.89
C LYS A 436 24.58 22.21 -9.64
N LEU A 437 24.29 22.21 -10.94
CA LEU A 437 24.53 21.04 -11.79
C LEU A 437 26.04 20.91 -12.06
N GLU A 438 26.63 19.79 -11.68
CA GLU A 438 28.06 19.54 -11.85
C GLU A 438 28.40 19.00 -13.25
N SER A 439 27.47 18.23 -13.83
CA SER A 439 27.59 17.63 -15.15
C SER A 439 27.39 18.67 -16.26
N ILE A 440 28.40 18.83 -17.11
CA ILE A 440 28.31 19.64 -18.33
C ILE A 440 27.23 19.07 -19.26
N HIS A 441 27.05 17.74 -19.27
CA HIS A 441 26.04 17.09 -20.10
C HIS A 441 24.63 17.54 -19.71
N ASP A 442 24.35 17.63 -18.41
CA ASP A 442 23.05 18.04 -17.88
C ASP A 442 22.77 19.51 -18.25
N GLY A 443 23.80 20.36 -18.16
CA GLY A 443 23.71 21.76 -18.60
C GLY A 443 23.46 21.91 -20.11
N LEU A 444 24.12 21.10 -20.94
CA LEU A 444 23.89 21.07 -22.39
C LEU A 444 22.47 20.61 -22.74
N GLN A 445 21.93 19.64 -22.00
CA GLN A 445 20.57 19.15 -22.22
C GLN A 445 19.52 20.22 -21.93
N ILE A 446 19.70 21.01 -20.86
CA ILE A 446 18.82 22.15 -20.56
C ILE A 446 18.90 23.19 -21.69
N LEU A 447 20.11 23.55 -22.12
CA LEU A 447 20.30 24.50 -23.23
C LEU A 447 19.69 24.02 -24.55
N ALA A 448 19.86 22.74 -24.89
CA ALA A 448 19.28 22.14 -26.10
C ALA A 448 17.75 22.24 -26.09
N THR A 449 17.14 21.89 -24.94
CA THR A 449 15.68 21.94 -24.77
C THR A 449 15.16 23.36 -24.92
N THR A 450 15.78 24.34 -24.26
CA THR A 450 15.33 25.74 -24.29
C THR A 450 15.50 26.38 -25.67
N SER A 451 16.61 26.08 -26.34
CA SER A 451 16.93 26.67 -27.65
C SER A 451 16.21 26.01 -28.83
N GLY A 452 15.58 24.84 -28.62
CA GLY A 452 14.98 24.03 -29.67
C GLY A 452 15.99 23.49 -30.68
N ARG A 453 17.27 23.39 -30.31
CA ARG A 453 18.36 22.89 -31.15
C ARG A 453 19.08 21.74 -30.46
N ASP A 454 19.49 20.75 -31.23
CA ASP A 454 20.42 19.75 -30.75
C ASP A 454 21.77 20.41 -30.45
N CYS A 455 22.18 20.34 -29.19
CA CYS A 455 23.50 20.78 -28.72
C CYS A 455 24.35 19.53 -28.45
N PRO A 456 24.97 18.93 -29.49
CA PRO A 456 25.78 17.75 -29.29
C PRO A 456 26.94 18.06 -28.34
N ILE A 457 27.38 17.04 -27.60
CA ILE A 457 28.52 17.15 -26.67
C ILE A 457 29.78 17.68 -27.38
N THR A 458 29.89 17.59 -28.70
CA THR A 458 31.01 18.11 -29.47
C THR A 458 30.98 19.64 -29.70
N ASP A 459 29.88 20.33 -29.43
CA ASP A 459 29.79 21.79 -29.60
C ASP A 459 30.61 22.54 -28.53
N ILE A 460 31.72 23.12 -28.95
CA ILE A 460 32.68 23.84 -28.09
C ILE A 460 32.06 25.11 -27.52
N ASN A 461 31.23 25.81 -28.30
CA ASN A 461 30.64 27.07 -27.89
C ASN A 461 29.53 26.84 -26.85
N ALA A 462 28.68 25.82 -27.07
CA ALA A 462 27.68 25.41 -26.09
C ALA A 462 28.35 24.97 -24.77
N LYS A 463 29.43 24.18 -24.84
CA LYS A 463 30.22 23.79 -23.65
C LYS A 463 30.81 24.98 -22.92
N ARG A 464 31.34 25.97 -23.65
CA ARG A 464 31.89 27.20 -23.05
C ARG A 464 30.81 27.97 -22.33
N LEU A 465 29.64 28.14 -22.95
CA LEU A 465 28.49 28.80 -22.34
C LEU A 465 28.02 28.09 -21.07
N VAL A 466 27.89 26.75 -21.07
CA VAL A 466 27.54 25.98 -19.86
C VAL A 466 28.53 26.23 -18.72
N LYS A 467 29.83 26.29 -19.02
CA LYS A 467 30.88 26.59 -18.04
C LYS A 467 30.77 28.01 -17.51
N GLU A 468 30.52 29.00 -18.38
CA GLU A 468 30.35 30.41 -17.98
C GLU A 468 29.10 30.60 -17.09
N LEU A 469 28.04 29.82 -17.31
CA LEU A 469 26.80 29.86 -16.52
C LEU A 469 26.88 29.03 -15.21
N ASP A 470 28.04 28.45 -14.90
CA ASP A 470 28.39 27.72 -13.67
C ASP A 470 27.32 26.69 -13.22
N GLY A 471 26.68 26.00 -14.16
CA GLY A 471 25.69 24.96 -13.86
C GLY A 471 24.43 25.46 -13.14
N LEU A 472 24.12 26.77 -13.21
CA LEU A 472 22.91 27.35 -12.64
C LEU A 472 21.71 27.11 -13.57
N PRO A 473 20.69 26.32 -13.16
CA PRO A 473 19.59 25.92 -14.05
C PRO A 473 18.80 27.08 -14.63
N LEU A 474 18.51 28.11 -13.82
CA LEU A 474 17.79 29.30 -14.32
C LEU A 474 18.60 30.05 -15.37
N ALA A 475 19.91 30.22 -15.14
CA ALA A 475 20.78 30.92 -16.08
C ALA A 475 20.86 30.17 -17.43
N LEU A 476 21.00 28.84 -17.37
CA LEU A 476 20.95 27.95 -18.54
C LEU A 476 19.60 28.02 -19.27
N ALA A 477 18.49 28.08 -18.54
CA ALA A 477 17.15 28.13 -19.12
C ALA A 477 16.78 29.51 -19.70
N THR A 478 17.49 30.57 -19.35
CA THR A 478 17.28 31.94 -19.89
C THR A 478 18.31 32.35 -20.92
N ALA A 479 19.35 31.55 -21.14
CA ALA A 479 20.42 31.87 -22.07
C ALA A 479 19.89 31.83 -23.52
N ASP A 480 19.95 32.97 -24.20
CA ASP A 480 19.62 33.06 -25.62
C ASP A 480 20.86 32.71 -26.47
N PHE A 481 20.70 31.76 -27.39
CA PHE A 481 21.72 31.30 -28.33
C PHE A 481 22.19 32.41 -29.29
N THR A 482 21.49 33.54 -29.41
CA THR A 482 21.93 34.67 -30.23
C THR A 482 23.21 35.36 -29.70
N GLN A 483 23.51 35.24 -28.40
CA GLN A 483 24.77 35.76 -27.83
C GLN A 483 26.01 34.95 -28.23
N ILE A 484 25.85 33.68 -28.61
CA ILE A 484 26.95 32.77 -28.95
C ILE A 484 27.66 33.15 -30.27
N ARG A 485 27.05 34.00 -31.10
CA ARG A 485 27.65 34.45 -32.38
C ARG A 485 28.45 35.77 -32.28
N ARG A 486 28.56 36.41 -31.11
CA ARG A 486 29.18 37.74 -30.98
C ARG A 486 30.45 37.81 -30.13
N THR A 487 30.97 36.67 -29.69
CA THR A 487 32.28 36.54 -29.00
C THR A 487 33.00 35.34 -29.54
#